data_AF-A0A5C7R7G5-F1
#
_entry.id   AF-A0A5C7R7G5-F1
#
_cell.length_a   1.000
_cell.length_b   1.000
_cell.length_c   1.000
_cell.angle_alpha   90.00
_cell.angle_beta   90.00
_cell.angle_gamma   90.00
#
_symmetry.space_group_name_H-M   'P 1'
#
loop_
_entity.id
_entity.type
_entity.pdbx_description
1 polymer ?
#
loop_
_entity_poly.entity_id
_entity_poly.type
_entity_poly.pdbx_seq_one_letter_code
_entity_poly.pdbx_strand_id
1 'polypeptide(L)'
;DGALYDGFLPESDRRRFADVRSTPPEALGLRDFGFHDPRLPELLFRYRARNWPQTLNQAEFERWNEQRRARLYAEDGESGFAAYRAEIAALRATHAGDGAKQTLLDRLSAWADTLEAELT
;
A
#
# COMPACT_ATOMS: atom_id res chain seq x y z
N ASP A 1 -9.36 -1.10 0.12
CA ASP A 1 -8.99 -2.37 -0.56
C ASP A 1 -9.91 -3.54 -0.21
N GLY A 2 -10.82 -3.43 0.78
CA GLY A 2 -11.82 -4.47 1.08
C GLY A 2 -13.13 -4.42 0.27
N ALA A 3 -13.34 -3.37 -0.52
CA ALA A 3 -14.61 -3.09 -1.20
C ALA A 3 -14.84 -3.87 -2.51
N LEU A 4 -14.13 -4.99 -2.72
CA LEU A 4 -14.23 -5.76 -3.96
C LEU A 4 -15.65 -6.30 -4.19
N TYR A 5 -16.34 -6.64 -3.09
CA TYR A 5 -17.68 -7.22 -3.11
C TYR A 5 -18.81 -6.22 -2.83
N ASP A 6 -18.51 -4.91 -2.75
CA ASP A 6 -19.49 -3.84 -2.51
C ASP A 6 -20.33 -3.51 -3.76
N GLY A 7 -20.51 -4.48 -4.66
CA GLY A 7 -21.23 -4.33 -5.91
C GLY A 7 -20.33 -4.21 -7.14
N PHE A 8 -20.90 -4.61 -8.27
CA PHE A 8 -20.22 -4.57 -9.58
C PHE A 8 -20.08 -3.14 -10.09
N LEU A 9 -18.97 -2.88 -10.79
CA LEU A 9 -18.73 -1.61 -11.44
C LEU A 9 -19.69 -1.41 -12.64
N PRO A 10 -20.17 -0.18 -12.88
CA PRO A 10 -20.89 0.15 -14.11
C PRO A 10 -20.06 -0.19 -15.35
N GLU A 11 -20.72 -0.67 -16.40
CA GLU A 11 -20.06 -0.99 -17.67
C GLU A 11 -19.37 0.23 -18.30
N SER A 12 -19.93 1.43 -18.12
CA SER A 12 -19.32 2.70 -18.53
C SER A 12 -17.94 2.93 -17.92
N ASP A 13 -17.76 2.60 -16.63
CA ASP A 13 -16.49 2.74 -15.94
C ASP A 13 -15.51 1.64 -16.33
N ARG A 14 -15.99 0.41 -16.54
CA ARG A 14 -15.14 -0.72 -16.98
C ARG A 14 -14.43 -0.42 -18.30
N ARG A 15 -15.12 0.22 -19.26
CA ARG A 15 -14.53 0.59 -20.56
C ARG A 15 -13.35 1.57 -20.42
N ARG A 16 -13.35 2.40 -19.37
CA ARG A 16 -12.30 3.40 -19.11
C ARG A 16 -11.02 2.80 -18.55
N PHE A 17 -11.05 1.54 -18.09
CA PHE A 17 -9.85 0.91 -17.57
C PHE A 17 -8.79 0.64 -18.65
N ALA A 18 -9.21 0.44 -19.90
CA ALA A 18 -8.29 0.36 -21.02
C ALA A 18 -7.51 1.67 -21.16
N ASP A 19 -8.23 2.80 -21.14
CA ASP A 19 -7.63 4.14 -21.19
C ASP A 19 -6.66 4.37 -20.03
N VAL A 20 -7.06 4.06 -18.79
CA VAL A 20 -6.19 4.16 -17.61
C VAL A 20 -4.90 3.37 -17.83
N ARG A 21 -4.99 2.09 -18.21
CA ARG A 21 -3.82 1.22 -18.38
C ARG A 21 -2.91 1.64 -19.55
N SER A 22 -3.47 2.32 -20.55
CA SER A 22 -2.71 2.85 -21.69
C SER A 22 -2.11 4.23 -21.45
N THR A 23 -2.56 4.94 -20.41
CA THR A 23 -2.09 6.29 -20.08
C THR A 23 -0.73 6.20 -19.40
N PRO A 24 0.30 6.97 -19.83
CA PRO A 24 1.58 7.01 -19.16
C PRO A 24 1.45 7.38 -17.67
N PRO A 25 2.26 6.79 -16.76
CA PRO A 25 2.16 7.05 -15.32
C PRO A 25 2.15 8.53 -14.94
N GLU A 26 2.96 9.34 -15.61
CA GLU A 26 3.12 10.78 -15.40
C GLU A 26 1.85 11.57 -15.74
N ALA A 27 1.02 11.02 -16.64
CA ALA A 27 -0.24 11.63 -17.05
C ALA A 27 -1.45 11.13 -16.27
N LEU A 28 -1.33 10.01 -15.52
CA LEU A 28 -2.46 9.41 -14.78
C LEU A 28 -3.06 10.35 -13.73
N GLY A 29 -2.23 11.19 -13.09
CA GLY A 29 -2.69 12.17 -12.09
C GLY A 29 -3.27 13.45 -12.67
N LEU A 30 -3.03 13.70 -13.97
CA LEU A 30 -3.43 14.94 -14.65
C LEU A 30 -4.77 14.80 -15.39
N ARG A 31 -5.19 13.56 -15.66
CA ARG A 31 -6.39 13.25 -16.44
C ARG A 31 -7.56 12.94 -15.53
N ASP A 32 -8.68 13.59 -15.77
CA ASP A 32 -9.97 13.13 -15.26
C ASP A 32 -10.52 12.01 -16.16
N PHE A 33 -10.71 10.83 -15.59
CA PHE A 33 -11.34 9.69 -16.25
C PHE A 33 -12.87 9.67 -16.07
N GLY A 34 -13.42 10.60 -15.28
CA GLY A 34 -14.85 10.87 -15.12
C GLY A 34 -15.65 9.79 -14.40
N PHE A 35 -15.00 8.89 -13.64
CA PHE A 35 -15.61 7.68 -13.07
C PHE A 35 -16.94 7.94 -12.36
N HIS A 36 -17.91 7.05 -12.55
CA HIS A 36 -19.20 7.12 -11.87
C HIS A 36 -19.15 6.44 -10.50
N ASP A 37 -18.46 5.31 -10.41
CA ASP A 37 -18.26 4.60 -9.15
C ASP A 37 -17.29 5.39 -8.25
N PRO A 38 -17.73 5.80 -7.04
CA PRO A 38 -16.94 6.66 -6.17
C PRO A 38 -15.70 5.96 -5.60
N ARG A 39 -15.57 4.64 -5.74
CA ARG A 39 -14.38 3.89 -5.31
C ARG A 39 -13.19 4.12 -6.24
N LEU A 40 -13.43 4.39 -7.53
CA LEU A 40 -12.41 4.39 -8.56
C LEU A 40 -11.39 5.53 -8.48
N PRO A 41 -11.77 6.79 -8.15
CA PRO A 41 -10.78 7.86 -7.95
C PRO A 41 -9.74 7.51 -6.87
N GLU A 42 -10.20 6.98 -5.73
CA GLU A 42 -9.30 6.58 -4.64
C GLU A 42 -8.45 5.36 -5.00
N LEU A 43 -9.01 4.38 -5.71
CA LEU A 43 -8.25 3.24 -6.19
C LEU A 43 -7.17 3.65 -7.21
N LEU A 44 -7.45 4.59 -8.11
CA LEU A 44 -6.47 5.12 -9.04
C LEU A 44 -5.34 5.86 -8.32
N PHE A 45 -5.67 6.67 -7.32
CA PHE A 45 -4.67 7.35 -6.48
C PHE A 45 -3.73 6.33 -5.82
N ARG A 46 -4.28 5.30 -5.15
CA ARG A 46 -3.48 4.25 -4.50
C ARG A 46 -2.67 3.43 -5.49
N TYR A 47 -3.23 3.17 -6.67
CA TYR A 47 -2.53 2.48 -7.74
C TYR A 47 -1.30 3.27 -8.19
N ARG A 48 -1.44 4.58 -8.44
CA ARG A 48 -0.30 5.47 -8.74
C ARG A 48 0.73 5.48 -7.61
N ALA A 49 0.28 5.70 -6.38
CA ALA A 49 1.17 5.82 -5.22
C ALA A 49 1.99 4.55 -4.93
N ARG A 50 1.45 3.37 -5.24
CA ARG A 50 2.14 2.08 -5.04
C ARG A 50 3.11 1.73 -6.16
N ASN A 51 2.79 2.10 -7.41
CA ASN A 51 3.56 1.66 -8.57
C ASN A 51 4.55 2.72 -9.06
N TRP A 52 4.20 4.01 -8.94
CA TRP A 52 5.02 5.13 -9.40
C TRP A 52 4.95 6.31 -8.40
N PRO A 53 5.42 6.13 -7.15
CA PRO A 53 5.40 7.18 -6.13
C PRO A 53 6.12 8.46 -6.56
N GLN A 54 7.12 8.37 -7.44
CA GLN A 54 7.83 9.51 -8.03
C GLN A 54 6.95 10.42 -8.90
N THR A 55 5.77 9.95 -9.31
CA THR A 55 4.80 10.75 -10.10
C THR A 55 3.81 11.53 -9.22
N LEU A 56 3.88 11.36 -7.90
CA LEU A 56 3.07 12.12 -6.96
C LEU A 56 3.67 13.51 -6.78
N ASN A 57 2.80 14.53 -6.74
CA ASN A 57 3.23 15.84 -6.24
C ASN A 57 3.40 15.81 -4.70
N GLN A 58 3.93 16.89 -4.13
CA GLN A 58 4.20 16.99 -2.69
C GLN A 58 2.96 16.71 -1.83
N ALA A 59 1.81 17.31 -2.15
CA ALA A 59 0.58 17.13 -1.38
C ALA A 59 0.02 15.70 -1.50
N GLU A 60 0.12 15.09 -2.69
CA GLU A 60 -0.23 13.69 -2.91
C GLU A 60 0.68 12.73 -2.13
N PHE A 61 1.97 13.04 -2.08
CA PHE A 61 2.96 12.26 -1.33
C PHE A 61 2.70 12.34 0.18
N GLU A 62 2.42 13.52 0.71
CA GLU A 62 2.03 13.73 2.11
C GLU A 62 0.76 12.95 2.46
N ARG A 63 -0.29 13.07 1.63
CA ARG A 63 -1.54 12.31 1.75
C ARG A 63 -1.29 10.80 1.73
N TRP A 64 -0.38 10.33 0.87
CA TRP A 64 -0.03 8.91 0.81
C TRP A 64 0.69 8.44 2.07
N ASN A 65 1.64 9.23 2.59
CA ASN A 65 2.34 8.91 3.83
C ASN A 65 1.41 8.93 5.05
N GLU A 66 0.42 9.84 5.10
CA GLU A 66 -0.62 9.81 6.13
C GLU A 66 -1.42 8.51 6.07
N GLN A 67 -1.84 8.06 4.88
CA GLN A 67 -2.50 6.76 4.72
C GLN A 67 -1.61 5.58 5.15
N ARG A 68 -0.31 5.62 4.80
CA ARG A 68 0.66 4.59 5.24
C ARG A 68 0.78 4.57 6.76
N ARG A 69 0.93 5.74 7.41
CA ARG A 69 1.02 5.85 8.86
C ARG A 69 -0.25 5.34 9.54
N ALA A 70 -1.42 5.77 9.08
CA ALA A 70 -2.70 5.33 9.62
C ALA A 70 -2.85 3.79 9.56
N ARG A 71 -2.29 3.15 8.53
CA ARG A 71 -2.33 1.67 8.41
C ARG A 71 -1.25 0.97 9.23
N LEU A 72 -0.02 1.49 9.25
CA LEU A 72 1.14 0.82 9.84
C LEU A 72 1.32 1.09 11.33
N TYR A 73 0.73 2.18 11.85
CA TYR A 73 0.69 2.50 13.28
C TYR A 73 -0.65 2.19 13.95
N ALA A 74 -1.63 1.65 13.22
CA ALA A 74 -2.89 1.24 13.82
C ALA A 74 -2.66 0.12 14.85
N GLU A 75 -3.17 0.31 16.07
CA GLU A 75 -3.11 -0.69 17.14
C GLU A 75 -3.96 -1.94 16.82
N ASP A 76 -5.05 -1.75 16.06
CA ASP A 76 -6.06 -2.78 15.77
C ASP A 76 -5.76 -3.53 14.45
N GLY A 77 -4.71 -3.12 13.72
CA GLY A 77 -4.41 -3.68 12.41
C GLY A 77 -3.63 -4.99 12.52
N GLU A 78 -4.08 -6.03 11.81
CA GLU A 78 -3.37 -7.32 11.64
C GLU A 78 -1.95 -7.19 11.08
N SER A 79 -1.49 -5.99 10.73
CA SER A 79 -0.19 -5.74 10.10
C SER A 79 0.47 -4.43 10.53
N GLY A 80 0.14 -3.90 11.72
CA GLY A 80 0.85 -2.76 12.28
C GLY A 80 2.29 -3.11 12.70
N PHE A 81 3.19 -2.14 12.78
CA PHE A 81 4.60 -2.36 13.13
C PHE A 81 4.76 -3.06 14.48
N ALA A 82 3.95 -2.71 15.48
CA ALA A 82 4.01 -3.33 16.81
C ALA A 82 3.67 -4.83 16.76
N ALA A 83 2.53 -5.19 16.15
CA ALA A 83 2.09 -6.57 15.99
C ALA A 83 3.10 -7.38 15.15
N TYR A 84 3.60 -6.80 14.05
CA TYR A 84 4.61 -7.41 13.19
C TYR A 84 5.91 -7.74 13.94
N ARG A 85 6.42 -6.80 14.76
CA ARG A 85 7.63 -7.03 15.56
C ARG A 85 7.40 -8.07 16.66
N ALA A 86 6.22 -8.09 17.27
CA ALA A 86 5.86 -9.10 18.26
C ALA A 86 5.84 -10.51 17.63
N GLU A 87 5.30 -10.66 16.43
CA GLU A 87 5.29 -11.92 15.69
C GLU A 87 6.71 -12.38 15.33
N ILE A 88 7.57 -11.48 14.84
CA ILE A 88 8.98 -11.78 14.58
C ILE A 88 9.67 -12.28 15.86
N ALA A 89 9.46 -11.62 17.00
CA ALA A 89 10.07 -12.02 18.27
C ALA A 89 9.61 -13.43 18.70
N ALA A 90 8.32 -13.75 18.54
CA ALA A 90 7.80 -15.08 18.82
C ALA A 90 8.42 -16.15 17.90
N LEU A 91 8.48 -15.88 16.59
CA LEU A 91 9.06 -16.80 15.61
C LEU A 91 10.56 -17.05 15.84
N ARG A 92 11.30 -16.03 16.30
CA ARG A 92 12.71 -16.18 16.67
C ARG A 92 12.89 -17.20 17.80
N ALA A 93 12.03 -17.14 18.82
CA ALA A 93 12.06 -18.10 19.93
C ALA A 93 11.69 -19.52 19.45
N THR A 94 10.66 -19.67 18.63
CA THR A 94 10.23 -20.97 18.08
C THR A 94 11.28 -21.61 17.16
N HIS A 95 12.08 -20.80 16.46
CA HIS A 95 13.05 -21.27 15.47
C HIS A 95 14.50 -20.99 15.86
N ALA A 96 14.81 -20.92 17.17
CA ALA A 96 16.13 -20.54 17.67
C ALA A 96 17.29 -21.41 17.13
N GLY A 97 17.03 -22.68 16.81
CA GLY A 97 18.02 -23.61 16.26
C GLY A 97 18.17 -23.59 14.73
N ASP A 98 17.33 -22.84 14.01
CA ASP A 98 17.33 -22.80 12.54
C ASP A 98 17.94 -21.49 12.04
N GLY A 99 19.25 -21.53 11.74
CA GLY A 99 20.00 -20.35 11.31
C GLY A 99 19.48 -19.70 10.01
N ALA A 100 18.87 -20.48 9.11
CA ALA A 100 18.30 -19.95 7.87
C ALA A 100 17.04 -19.12 8.17
N LYS A 101 16.18 -19.61 9.08
CA LYS A 101 15.01 -18.85 9.54
C LYS A 101 15.39 -17.61 10.34
N GLN A 102 16.41 -17.70 11.20
CA GLN A 102 16.91 -16.51 11.92
C GLN A 102 17.36 -15.42 10.95
N THR A 103 18.13 -15.80 9.92
CA THR A 103 18.58 -14.86 8.88
C THR A 103 17.40 -14.21 8.13
N LEU A 104 16.35 -14.97 7.84
CA LEU A 104 15.13 -14.42 7.22
C LEU A 104 14.44 -13.42 8.15
N LEU A 105 14.31 -13.75 9.45
CA LEU A 105 13.70 -12.88 10.46
C LEU A 105 14.51 -11.60 10.71
N ASP A 106 15.83 -11.64 10.55
CA ASP A 106 16.68 -10.44 10.57
C ASP A 106 16.37 -9.51 9.38
N ARG A 107 16.23 -10.07 8.17
CA ARG A 107 15.88 -9.29 6.97
C ARG A 107 14.50 -8.65 7.09
N LEU A 108 13.53 -9.38 7.61
CA LEU A 108 12.18 -8.88 7.86
C LEU A 108 12.18 -7.73 8.88
N SER A 109 12.94 -7.85 9.97
CA SER A 109 13.09 -6.76 10.95
C SER A 109 13.73 -5.51 10.32
N ALA A 110 14.84 -5.68 9.58
CA ALA A 110 15.54 -4.57 8.94
C ALA A 110 14.68 -3.86 7.87
N TRP A 111 13.85 -4.61 7.15
CA TRP A 111 12.89 -4.03 6.22
C TRP A 111 11.86 -3.14 6.93
N ALA A 112 11.31 -3.59 8.06
CA ALA A 112 10.38 -2.78 8.84
C ALA A 112 11.05 -1.50 9.38
N ASP A 113 12.29 -1.59 9.87
CA ASP A 113 13.05 -0.42 10.34
C ASP A 113 13.27 0.61 9.22
N THR A 114 13.62 0.14 8.02
CA THR A 114 13.81 1.01 6.85
C THR A 114 12.50 1.70 6.47
N LEU A 115 11.40 0.95 6.44
CA LEU A 115 10.08 1.47 6.09
C LEU A 115 9.55 2.49 7.11
N GLU A 116 9.84 2.27 8.39
CA GLU A 116 9.45 3.17 9.47
C GLU A 116 10.27 4.48 9.43
N ALA A 117 11.56 4.39 9.13
CA ALA A 117 12.42 5.56 8.95
C ALA A 117 12.00 6.44 7.76
N GLU A 118 11.51 5.86 6.66
CA GLU A 118 10.94 6.62 5.53
C GLU A 118 9.66 7.40 5.88
N LEU A 119 8.98 6.99 6.95
CA LEU A 119 7.71 7.57 7.39
C LEU A 119 7.88 8.59 8.52
N THR A 120 9.08 8.74 9.07
CA THR A 120 9.43 9.72 10.10
C THR A 120 9.86 11.03 9.47
#